data_AF-A0A7Y4QR18-F1
#
_entry.id   AF-A0A7Y4QR18-F1
#
_cell.length_a   1.000
_cell.length_b   1.000
_cell.length_c   1.000
_cell.angle_alpha   90.00
_cell.angle_beta   90.00
_cell.angle_gamma   90.00
#
_symmetry.space_group_name_H-M   'P 1'
#
loop_
_entity.id
_entity.type
_entity.pdbx_description
1 polymer ?
#
loop_
_entity_poly.entity_id
_entity_poly.type
_entity_poly.pdbx_seq_one_letter_code
_entity_poly.pdbx_strand_id
1 'polypeptide(L)'
;MNAFQRISRRFVTLAASAFLVCLFSTVSGLCAAEKVVEESAPARAEGGSNSNESLRAYLQLQEQIHNTQLSLERDRKEGREAVASLKEAVLGQRESALGQREREISSLNIAMQTTNVLLVKIAAGFGIVGFLAMVITAFLQWRAVTRLAEVAAMIPNARQALPAPSVGVEAPIFGNNAAEQSSQRLFGALTQLEKRIHELEHTAHPVTAESATATGTNGNGSHTLDAEHSQEKDHDAVLLAKAQSLLDLEKGEQALEAINEILLHEPNNPDALVKKGIALEQLRQTEEALRCYDRAIELNGGLTIAYLQKGGLFNRMERYEEALQCYEQALRAQEKAHHV
;
A
#
# COMPACT_ATOMS: atom_id res chain seq x y z
N MET A 1 5.55 -23.92 10.35
CA MET A 1 4.97 -23.04 11.40
C MET A 1 5.61 -23.17 12.79
N ASN A 2 6.24 -24.28 13.20
CA ASN A 2 6.68 -24.49 14.60
C ASN A 2 8.07 -23.95 14.98
N ALA A 3 8.90 -23.50 14.02
CA ALA A 3 10.26 -23.00 14.30
C ALA A 3 10.27 -21.50 14.67
N PHE A 4 9.48 -20.70 13.98
CA PHE A 4 9.39 -19.25 14.20
C PHE A 4 8.77 -18.91 15.57
N GLN A 5 7.72 -19.64 15.97
CA GLN A 5 7.13 -19.52 17.31
C GLN A 5 8.09 -19.91 18.45
N ARG A 6 9.00 -20.86 18.24
CA ARG A 6 10.00 -21.23 19.26
C ARG A 6 11.08 -20.16 19.40
N ILE A 7 11.49 -19.52 18.30
CA ILE A 7 12.50 -18.46 18.32
C ILE A 7 11.92 -17.20 18.98
N SER A 8 10.70 -16.82 18.61
CA SER A 8 9.97 -15.71 19.25
C SER A 8 9.80 -15.91 20.76
N ARG A 9 9.36 -17.09 21.19
CA ARG A 9 9.24 -17.39 22.63
C ARG A 9 10.57 -17.33 23.37
N ARG A 10 11.65 -17.85 22.77
CA ARG A 10 12.99 -17.80 23.35
C ARG A 10 13.49 -16.36 23.48
N PHE A 11 13.23 -15.51 22.49
CA PHE A 11 13.62 -14.11 22.51
C PHE A 11 12.87 -13.32 23.58
N VAL A 12 11.57 -13.54 23.70
CA VAL A 12 10.73 -12.91 24.74
C VAL A 12 11.14 -13.36 26.14
N THR A 13 11.45 -14.66 26.33
CA THR A 13 11.94 -15.14 27.64
C THR A 13 13.33 -14.61 27.99
N LEU A 14 14.22 -14.43 27.00
CA LEU A 14 15.54 -13.84 27.22
C LEU A 14 15.43 -12.35 27.57
N ALA A 15 14.62 -11.59 26.85
CA ALA A 15 14.38 -10.18 27.13
C ALA A 15 13.73 -9.96 28.51
N ALA A 16 12.75 -10.79 28.89
CA ALA A 16 12.14 -10.75 30.20
C ALA A 16 13.13 -11.09 31.33
N SER A 17 14.03 -12.07 31.11
CA SER A 17 15.06 -12.42 32.09
C SER A 17 16.11 -11.32 32.26
N ALA A 18 16.51 -10.65 31.17
CA ALA A 18 17.43 -9.52 31.23
C ALA A 18 16.81 -8.31 31.96
N PHE A 19 15.53 -8.06 31.75
CA PHE A 19 14.81 -6.97 32.43
C PHE A 19 14.64 -7.24 33.94
N LEU A 20 14.38 -8.49 34.32
CA LEU A 20 14.34 -8.92 35.73
C LEU A 20 15.70 -8.79 36.40
N VAL A 21 16.80 -9.16 35.73
CA VAL A 21 18.16 -9.01 36.28
C VAL A 21 18.53 -7.53 36.45
N CYS A 22 18.15 -6.66 35.50
CA CYS A 22 18.34 -5.22 35.64
C CYS A 22 17.53 -4.62 36.80
N LEU A 23 16.27 -5.02 36.98
CA LEU A 23 15.44 -4.57 38.10
C LEU A 23 15.96 -5.07 39.46
N PHE A 24 16.45 -6.31 39.54
CA PHE A 24 17.07 -6.83 40.78
C PHE A 24 18.39 -6.12 41.11
N SER A 25 19.17 -5.74 40.10
CA SER A 25 20.44 -5.00 40.30
C SER A 25 20.19 -3.55 40.78
N THR A 26 19.18 -2.87 40.23
CA THR A 26 18.83 -1.51 40.66
C THR A 26 18.15 -1.47 42.03
N VAL A 27 17.32 -2.45 42.36
CA VAL A 27 16.70 -2.57 43.70
C VAL A 27 17.74 -2.96 44.76
N SER A 28 18.70 -3.84 44.44
CA SER A 28 19.82 -4.16 45.35
C SER A 28 20.74 -2.98 45.57
N GLY A 29 20.96 -2.14 44.54
CA GLY A 29 21.72 -0.89 44.66
C GLY A 29 21.01 0.18 45.51
N LEU A 30 19.68 0.27 45.45
CA LEU A 30 18.91 1.22 46.24
C LEU A 30 18.79 0.80 47.72
N CYS A 31 18.61 -0.50 47.99
CA CYS A 31 18.56 -1.04 49.36
C CYS A 31 19.91 -0.95 50.09
N ALA A 32 21.03 -1.00 49.36
CA ALA A 32 22.36 -0.79 49.92
C ALA A 32 22.65 0.69 50.25
N ALA A 33 22.08 1.62 49.48
CA ALA A 33 22.25 3.05 49.71
C ALA A 33 21.47 3.56 50.94
N GLU A 34 20.31 2.97 51.23
CA GLU A 34 19.47 3.37 52.37
C GLU A 34 20.04 2.92 53.73
N LYS A 35 20.75 1.77 53.77
CA LYS A 35 21.43 1.31 55.00
C LYS A 35 22.69 2.11 55.38
N VAL A 36 23.29 2.85 54.46
CA VAL A 36 24.52 3.63 54.75
C VAL A 36 24.22 5.03 55.29
N VAL A 37 22.99 5.53 55.13
CA VAL A 37 22.61 6.90 55.56
C VAL A 37 22.08 6.95 57.00
N GLU A 38 21.61 5.83 57.56
CA GLU A 38 20.96 5.82 58.88
C GLU A 38 21.90 5.51 60.06
N GLU A 39 23.16 5.11 59.81
CA GLU A 39 24.14 4.76 60.84
C GLU A 39 25.25 5.82 61.05
N SER A 40 24.92 7.09 60.83
CA SER A 40 25.82 8.22 61.15
C SER A 40 25.11 9.30 61.96
N ALA A 41 24.55 8.93 63.11
CA ALA A 41 24.22 9.89 64.17
C ALA A 41 25.44 10.03 65.11
N PRO A 42 25.99 11.24 65.33
CA PRO A 42 27.17 11.40 66.18
C PRO A 42 26.76 11.28 67.65
N ALA A 43 27.07 10.14 68.26
CA ALA A 43 27.05 10.02 69.71
C ALA A 43 28.15 10.91 70.32
N ARG A 44 27.73 11.86 71.16
CA ARG A 44 28.58 12.62 72.08
C ARG A 44 29.50 11.64 72.82
N ALA A 45 30.82 11.79 72.66
CA ALA A 45 31.80 11.13 73.50
C ALA A 45 32.48 12.15 74.41
N GLU A 46 32.25 11.99 75.71
CA GLU A 46 32.99 12.63 76.80
C GLU A 46 34.48 12.23 76.73
N GLY A 47 35.32 13.10 77.31
CA GLY A 47 36.76 13.12 77.11
C GLY A 47 37.55 11.95 77.69
N GLY A 48 38.74 11.78 77.11
CA GLY A 48 39.89 11.09 77.71
C GLY A 48 39.97 9.59 77.41
N SER A 49 40.97 9.20 76.59
CA SER A 49 41.41 7.82 76.25
C SER A 49 41.01 7.25 74.87
N ASN A 50 40.24 7.94 74.02
CA ASN A 50 39.65 7.35 72.79
C ASN A 50 40.29 7.67 71.43
N SER A 51 41.46 8.33 71.38
CA SER A 51 42.12 8.70 70.12
C SER A 51 42.62 7.49 69.31
N ASN A 52 42.93 6.37 69.97
CA ASN A 52 43.32 5.13 69.28
C ASN A 52 42.12 4.36 68.71
N GLU A 53 40.93 4.43 69.32
CA GLU A 53 39.72 3.80 68.80
C GLU A 53 39.15 4.56 67.60
N SER A 54 39.14 5.90 67.65
CA SER A 54 38.73 6.72 66.51
C SER A 54 39.67 6.58 65.31
N LEU A 55 40.99 6.46 65.55
CA LEU A 55 41.96 6.20 64.49
C LEU A 55 41.78 4.80 63.87
N ARG A 56 41.46 3.78 64.67
CA ARG A 56 41.15 2.43 64.17
C ARG A 56 39.88 2.41 63.32
N ALA A 57 38.82 3.09 63.75
CA ALA A 57 37.59 3.22 62.98
C ALA A 57 37.84 3.93 61.63
N TYR A 58 38.67 4.97 61.62
CA TYR A 58 39.05 5.67 60.39
C TYR A 58 39.83 4.77 59.42
N LEU A 59 40.81 4.00 59.92
CA LEU A 59 41.59 3.08 59.09
C LEU A 59 40.73 1.95 58.51
N GLN A 60 39.81 1.39 59.30
CA GLN A 60 38.85 0.38 58.81
C GLN A 60 37.93 0.93 57.72
N LEU A 61 37.44 2.17 57.89
CA LEU A 61 36.61 2.82 56.88
C LEU A 61 37.40 3.04 55.57
N GLN A 62 38.66 3.46 55.67
CA GLN A 62 39.52 3.65 54.51
C GLN A 62 39.78 2.34 53.76
N GLU A 63 39.96 1.23 54.48
CA GLU A 63 40.11 -0.10 53.90
C GLU A 63 38.82 -0.56 53.19
N GLN A 64 37.65 -0.34 53.82
CA GLN A 64 36.36 -0.65 53.19
C GLN A 64 36.11 0.17 51.92
N ILE A 65 36.40 1.47 51.94
CA ILE A 65 36.28 2.34 50.76
C ILE A 65 37.22 1.85 49.64
N HIS A 66 38.45 1.45 49.98
CA HIS A 66 39.37 0.96 48.98
C HIS A 66 38.91 -0.37 48.36
N ASN A 67 38.45 -1.32 49.19
CA ASN A 67 37.97 -2.61 48.73
C ASN A 67 36.69 -2.48 47.88
N THR A 68 35.77 -1.59 48.26
CA THR A 68 34.57 -1.29 47.46
C THR A 68 34.93 -0.66 46.12
N GLN A 69 35.88 0.28 46.07
CA GLN A 69 36.36 0.83 44.81
C GLN A 69 36.96 -0.25 43.90
N LEU A 70 37.77 -1.15 44.46
CA LEU A 70 38.37 -2.24 43.70
C LEU A 70 37.30 -3.17 43.10
N SER A 71 36.23 -3.47 43.86
CA SER A 71 35.10 -4.29 43.39
C SER A 71 34.33 -3.60 42.26
N LEU A 72 34.04 -2.30 42.39
CA LEU A 72 33.35 -1.52 41.35
C LEU A 72 34.18 -1.43 40.06
N GLU A 73 35.50 -1.29 40.17
CA GLU A 73 36.38 -1.30 39.00
C GLU A 73 36.38 -2.66 38.30
N ARG A 74 36.32 -3.75 39.05
CA ARG A 74 36.24 -5.10 38.51
C ARG A 74 34.93 -5.31 37.75
N ASP A 75 33.81 -4.97 38.36
CA ASP A 75 32.48 -5.08 37.74
C ASP A 75 32.37 -4.20 36.49
N ARG A 76 32.96 -3.00 36.51
CA ARG A 76 33.04 -2.12 35.33
C ARG A 76 33.90 -2.67 34.21
N LYS A 77 34.94 -3.46 34.50
CA LYS A 77 35.75 -4.12 33.47
C LYS A 77 34.98 -5.28 32.87
N GLU A 78 34.42 -6.15 33.71
CA GLU A 78 33.61 -7.29 33.28
C GLU A 78 32.41 -6.84 32.44
N GLY A 79 31.72 -5.76 32.85
CA GLY A 79 30.64 -5.15 32.08
C GLY A 79 31.10 -4.59 30.72
N ARG A 80 32.29 -3.98 30.64
CA ARG A 80 32.84 -3.48 29.37
C ARG A 80 33.20 -4.61 28.42
N GLU A 81 33.78 -5.70 28.93
CA GLU A 81 34.12 -6.89 28.14
C GLU A 81 32.86 -7.62 27.64
N ALA A 82 31.81 -7.71 28.46
CA ALA A 82 30.52 -8.26 28.06
C ALA A 82 29.85 -7.42 26.95
N VAL A 83 29.89 -6.09 27.04
CA VAL A 83 29.35 -5.21 26.01
C VAL A 83 30.17 -5.28 24.71
N ALA A 84 31.50 -5.37 24.81
CA ALA A 84 32.37 -5.51 23.64
C ALA A 84 32.09 -6.81 22.87
N SER A 85 32.01 -7.94 23.57
CA SER A 85 31.70 -9.23 22.94
C SER A 85 30.30 -9.28 22.32
N LEU A 86 29.29 -8.69 23.00
CA LEU A 86 27.95 -8.56 22.43
C LEU A 86 27.95 -7.70 21.17
N LYS A 87 28.69 -6.59 21.18
CA LYS A 87 28.82 -5.70 20.02
C LYS A 87 29.44 -6.44 18.83
N GLU A 88 30.51 -7.20 19.04
CA GLU A 88 31.14 -8.00 17.98
C GLU A 88 30.19 -9.06 17.43
N ALA A 89 29.45 -9.76 18.29
CA ALA A 89 28.47 -10.76 17.87
C ALA A 89 27.33 -10.14 17.03
N VAL A 90 26.80 -8.98 17.44
CA VAL A 90 25.76 -8.27 16.71
C VAL A 90 26.28 -7.74 15.36
N LEU A 91 27.51 -7.21 15.33
CA LEU A 91 28.14 -6.75 14.09
C LEU A 91 28.35 -7.92 13.12
N GLY A 92 28.87 -9.05 13.58
CA GLY A 92 29.04 -10.24 12.74
C GLY A 92 27.72 -10.80 12.22
N GLN A 93 26.66 -10.78 13.03
CA GLN A 93 25.32 -11.19 12.60
C GLN A 93 24.74 -10.22 11.56
N ARG A 94 25.01 -8.91 11.70
CA ARG A 94 24.58 -7.90 10.74
C ARG A 94 25.32 -8.04 9.41
N GLU A 95 26.64 -8.23 9.44
CA GLU A 95 27.46 -8.39 8.24
C GLU A 95 27.10 -9.65 7.45
N SER A 96 26.88 -10.77 8.15
CA SER A 96 26.43 -12.01 7.51
C SER A 96 25.03 -11.87 6.88
N ALA A 97 24.10 -11.19 7.56
CA ALA A 97 22.77 -10.91 7.02
C ALA A 97 22.81 -9.97 5.81
N LEU A 98 23.67 -8.93 5.83
CA LEU A 98 23.87 -8.03 4.70
C LEU A 98 24.47 -8.77 3.50
N GLY A 99 25.51 -9.57 3.73
CA GLY A 99 26.13 -10.38 2.67
C GLY A 99 25.15 -11.41 2.07
N GLN A 100 24.24 -11.97 2.87
CA GLN A 100 23.20 -12.86 2.37
C GLN A 100 22.18 -12.13 1.49
N ARG A 101 21.70 -10.96 1.92
CA ARG A 101 20.80 -10.12 1.11
C ARG A 101 21.44 -9.66 -0.20
N GLU A 102 22.73 -9.29 -0.16
CA GLU A 102 23.46 -8.87 -1.35
C GLU A 102 23.61 -10.01 -2.38
N ARG A 103 23.82 -11.25 -1.91
CA ARG A 103 23.80 -12.45 -2.77
C ARG A 103 22.42 -12.72 -3.37
N GLU A 104 21.36 -12.57 -2.58
CA GLU A 104 19.99 -12.72 -3.08
C GLU A 104 19.69 -11.67 -4.16
N ILE A 105 19.97 -10.40 -3.90
CA ILE A 105 19.77 -9.30 -4.86
C ILE A 105 20.60 -9.50 -6.13
N SER A 106 21.87 -9.86 -6.01
CA SER A 106 22.73 -10.10 -7.18
C SER A 106 22.25 -11.30 -8.02
N SER A 107 21.78 -12.38 -7.37
CA SER A 107 21.20 -13.52 -8.08
C SER A 107 19.91 -13.15 -8.83
N LEU A 108 19.05 -12.33 -8.20
CA LEU A 108 17.81 -11.85 -8.80
C LEU A 108 18.09 -10.92 -10.00
N ASN A 109 19.10 -10.05 -9.88
CA ASN A 109 19.45 -9.10 -10.92
C ASN A 109 20.01 -9.82 -12.17
N ILE A 110 20.84 -10.86 -11.98
CA ILE A 110 21.32 -11.71 -13.09
C ILE A 110 20.15 -12.44 -13.77
N ALA A 111 19.20 -12.98 -13.01
CA ALA A 111 17.99 -13.60 -13.56
C ALA A 111 17.11 -12.61 -14.33
N MET A 112 17.00 -11.37 -13.84
CA MET A 112 16.26 -10.30 -14.50
C MET A 112 16.94 -9.84 -15.81
N GLN A 113 18.26 -9.71 -15.83
CA GLN A 113 18.98 -9.33 -17.04
C GLN A 113 18.88 -10.40 -18.14
N THR A 114 18.97 -11.68 -17.78
CA THR A 114 18.88 -12.78 -18.77
C THR A 114 17.49 -12.87 -19.39
N THR A 115 16.43 -12.70 -18.59
CA THR A 115 15.04 -12.67 -19.08
C THR A 115 14.75 -11.44 -19.94
N ASN A 116 15.23 -10.26 -19.54
CA ASN A 116 15.09 -9.04 -20.35
C ASN A 116 15.78 -9.16 -21.71
N VAL A 117 17.01 -9.69 -21.74
CA VAL A 117 17.74 -9.92 -23.00
C VAL A 117 17.02 -10.93 -23.90
N LEU A 118 16.42 -11.98 -23.33
CA LEU A 118 15.62 -12.95 -24.09
C LEU A 118 14.37 -12.31 -24.70
N LEU A 119 13.64 -11.50 -23.92
CA LEU A 119 12.45 -10.78 -24.37
C LEU A 119 12.78 -9.85 -25.54
N VAL A 120 13.87 -9.08 -25.44
CA VAL A 120 14.33 -8.18 -26.51
C VAL A 120 14.66 -8.96 -27.80
N LYS A 121 15.30 -10.13 -27.68
CA LYS A 121 15.60 -10.98 -28.86
C LYS A 121 14.33 -11.51 -29.52
N ILE A 122 13.34 -11.93 -28.74
CA ILE A 122 12.04 -12.40 -29.26
C ILE A 122 11.30 -11.26 -29.96
N ALA A 123 11.22 -10.08 -29.33
CA ALA A 123 10.59 -8.89 -29.90
C ALA A 123 11.27 -8.47 -31.22
N ALA A 124 12.60 -8.49 -31.29
CA ALA A 124 13.34 -8.22 -32.52
C ALA A 124 13.01 -9.24 -33.62
N GLY A 125 12.88 -10.53 -33.27
CA GLY A 125 12.45 -11.58 -34.19
C GLY A 125 11.06 -11.31 -34.80
N PHE A 126 10.07 -10.96 -33.97
CA PHE A 126 8.74 -10.58 -34.45
C PHE A 126 8.77 -9.33 -35.33
N GLY A 127 9.59 -8.33 -34.99
CA GLY A 127 9.78 -7.14 -35.81
C GLY A 127 10.32 -7.45 -37.20
N ILE A 128 11.34 -8.31 -37.31
CA ILE A 128 11.91 -8.73 -38.59
C ILE A 128 10.89 -9.51 -39.42
N VAL A 129 10.17 -10.44 -38.81
CA VAL A 129 9.12 -11.23 -39.49
C VAL A 129 8.00 -10.33 -40.00
N GLY A 130 7.53 -9.39 -39.18
CA GLY A 130 6.51 -8.42 -39.56
C GLY A 130 6.97 -7.51 -40.71
N PHE A 131 8.21 -7.02 -40.65
CA PHE A 131 8.79 -6.21 -41.71
C PHE A 131 8.91 -6.99 -43.02
N LEU A 132 9.37 -8.24 -42.97
CA LEU A 132 9.46 -9.11 -44.15
C LEU A 132 8.08 -9.35 -44.78
N ALA A 133 7.06 -9.61 -43.95
CA ALA A 133 5.68 -9.77 -44.42
C ALA A 133 5.18 -8.49 -45.10
N MET A 134 5.44 -7.31 -44.52
CA MET A 134 5.09 -6.04 -45.12
C MET A 134 5.74 -5.84 -46.49
N VAL A 135 7.04 -6.12 -46.62
CA VAL A 135 7.77 -6.04 -47.90
C VAL A 135 7.20 -7.02 -48.94
N ILE A 136 6.90 -8.25 -48.52
CA ILE A 136 6.29 -9.26 -49.42
C ILE A 136 4.92 -8.79 -49.91
N THR A 137 4.07 -8.28 -49.02
CA THR A 137 2.74 -7.77 -49.42
C THR A 137 2.85 -6.59 -50.39
N ALA A 138 3.78 -5.66 -50.16
CA ALA A 138 4.03 -4.53 -51.06
C ALA A 138 4.54 -5.01 -52.44
N PHE A 139 5.42 -6.02 -52.46
CA PHE A 139 5.91 -6.61 -53.71
C PHE A 139 4.80 -7.32 -54.49
N LEU A 140 3.93 -8.07 -53.81
CA LEU A 140 2.77 -8.72 -54.42
C LEU A 140 1.80 -7.69 -55.01
N GLN A 141 1.54 -6.60 -54.29
CA GLN A 141 0.73 -5.49 -54.79
C GLN A 141 1.35 -4.84 -56.03
N TRP A 142 2.64 -4.52 -56.01
CA TRP A 142 3.36 -3.97 -57.15
C TRP A 142 3.28 -4.88 -58.38
N ARG A 143 3.51 -6.19 -58.18
CA ARG A 143 3.45 -7.21 -59.24
C ARG A 143 2.04 -7.38 -59.79
N ALA A 144 1.02 -7.32 -58.95
CA ALA A 144 -0.38 -7.39 -59.38
C ALA A 144 -0.74 -6.20 -60.27
N VAL A 145 -0.35 -4.98 -59.89
CA VAL A 145 -0.60 -3.75 -60.67
C VAL A 145 0.12 -3.80 -62.03
N THR A 146 1.39 -4.19 -62.05
CA THR A 146 2.14 -4.32 -63.32
C THR A 146 1.55 -5.38 -64.25
N ARG A 147 1.12 -6.53 -63.71
CA ARG A 147 0.41 -7.56 -64.50
C ARG A 147 -0.92 -7.06 -65.05
N LEU A 148 -1.70 -6.33 -64.26
CA LEU A 148 -2.95 -5.73 -64.72
C LEU A 148 -2.71 -4.69 -65.82
N ALA A 149 -1.63 -3.90 -65.72
CA ALA A 149 -1.24 -2.95 -66.75
C ALA A 149 -0.83 -3.63 -68.07
N GLU A 150 -0.06 -4.73 -68.01
CA GLU A 150 0.28 -5.55 -69.18
C GLU A 150 -0.97 -6.13 -69.86
N VAL A 151 -1.90 -6.70 -69.08
CA VAL A 151 -3.15 -7.27 -69.61
C VAL A 151 -4.06 -6.19 -70.20
N ALA A 152 -4.16 -5.02 -69.55
CA ALA A 152 -4.93 -3.89 -70.05
C ALA A 152 -4.38 -3.34 -71.38
N ALA A 153 -3.05 -3.37 -71.56
CA ALA A 153 -2.40 -2.97 -72.81
C ALA A 153 -2.63 -3.97 -73.97
N MET A 154 -2.95 -5.23 -73.66
CA MET A 154 -3.22 -6.28 -74.65
C MET A 154 -4.64 -6.25 -75.22
N ILE A 155 -5.55 -5.43 -74.68
CA ILE A 155 -6.92 -5.28 -75.18
C ILE A 155 -6.93 -4.17 -76.25
N PRO A 156 -7.07 -4.49 -77.55
CA PRO A 156 -7.19 -3.46 -78.57
C PRO A 156 -8.58 -2.84 -78.49
N ASN A 157 -8.63 -1.52 -78.30
CA ASN A 157 -9.74 -0.63 -78.62
C ASN A 157 -11.15 -1.06 -78.20
N ALA A 158 -11.43 -1.08 -76.89
CA ALA A 158 -12.81 -0.96 -76.38
C ALA A 158 -13.19 0.50 -76.05
N ARG A 159 -12.57 1.49 -76.70
CA ARG A 159 -12.81 2.93 -76.48
C ARG A 159 -13.46 3.67 -77.65
N GLN A 160 -13.85 2.99 -78.73
CA GLN A 160 -14.54 3.60 -79.86
C GLN A 160 -15.87 2.90 -80.13
N ALA A 161 -16.88 3.20 -79.32
CA ALA A 161 -18.31 3.22 -79.67
C ALA A 161 -19.14 3.37 -78.40
N LEU A 162 -19.11 4.54 -77.76
CA LEU A 162 -20.16 4.92 -76.81
C LEU A 162 -20.50 6.39 -77.05
N PRO A 163 -21.70 6.71 -77.57
CA PRO A 163 -22.17 8.08 -77.70
C PRO A 163 -22.45 8.69 -76.32
N ALA A 164 -22.38 10.01 -76.26
CA ALA A 164 -22.60 10.85 -75.08
C ALA A 164 -23.90 10.52 -74.30
N PRO A 165 -23.96 10.81 -72.98
CA PRO A 165 -25.04 10.34 -72.12
C PRO A 165 -26.33 11.07 -72.49
N SER A 166 -27.31 10.31 -72.99
CA SER A 166 -28.70 10.74 -73.01
C SER A 166 -29.49 9.89 -72.02
N VAL A 167 -30.29 10.61 -71.26
CA VAL A 167 -31.31 10.21 -70.30
C VAL A 167 -31.99 8.88 -70.66
N GLY A 168 -32.10 7.97 -69.68
CA GLY A 168 -33.22 7.03 -69.61
C GLY A 168 -32.88 5.53 -69.45
N VAL A 169 -33.20 5.01 -68.27
CA VAL A 169 -33.84 3.69 -68.01
C VAL A 169 -32.99 2.39 -68.15
N GLU A 170 -32.71 1.82 -66.97
CA GLU A 170 -32.68 0.40 -66.53
C GLU A 170 -31.99 -0.71 -67.34
N ALA A 171 -30.94 -1.32 -66.76
CA ALA A 171 -30.86 -2.71 -66.26
C ALA A 171 -29.39 -3.12 -65.92
N PRO A 172 -29.14 -4.28 -65.28
CA PRO A 172 -28.86 -4.46 -63.86
C PRO A 172 -27.35 -4.55 -63.51
N ILE A 173 -26.95 -3.88 -62.44
CA ILE A 173 -25.61 -4.02 -61.83
C ILE A 173 -25.71 -5.03 -60.67
N PHE A 174 -25.26 -6.26 -60.93
CA PHE A 174 -24.97 -7.24 -59.87
C PHE A 174 -23.54 -6.98 -59.36
N GLY A 175 -23.38 -6.67 -58.07
CA GLY A 175 -22.11 -6.95 -57.37
C GLY A 175 -21.57 -5.96 -56.35
N ASN A 176 -21.96 -4.68 -56.33
CA ASN A 176 -21.38 -3.70 -55.37
C ASN A 176 -22.35 -3.23 -54.29
N ASN A 177 -23.66 -3.44 -54.45
CA ASN A 177 -24.65 -2.89 -53.53
C ASN A 177 -24.69 -3.63 -52.17
N ALA A 178 -24.27 -4.90 -52.10
CA ALA A 178 -24.37 -5.67 -50.86
C ALA A 178 -23.40 -5.19 -49.77
N ALA A 179 -22.16 -4.83 -50.15
CA ALA A 179 -21.14 -4.33 -49.22
C ALA A 179 -21.39 -2.88 -48.79
N GLU A 180 -21.90 -2.06 -49.71
CA GLU A 180 -22.33 -0.69 -49.41
C GLU A 180 -23.57 -0.69 -48.52
N GLN A 181 -24.53 -1.57 -48.79
CA GLN A 181 -25.75 -1.71 -48.00
C GLN A 181 -25.47 -2.34 -46.63
N SER A 182 -24.51 -3.26 -46.49
CA SER A 182 -24.09 -3.76 -45.17
C SER A 182 -23.38 -2.69 -44.36
N SER A 183 -22.54 -1.88 -45.00
CA SER A 183 -21.83 -0.77 -44.34
C SER A 183 -22.81 0.31 -43.88
N GLN A 184 -23.77 0.68 -44.73
CA GLN A 184 -24.83 1.63 -44.37
C GLN A 184 -25.73 1.12 -43.24
N ARG A 185 -26.05 -0.19 -43.23
CA ARG A 185 -26.80 -0.82 -42.13
C ARG A 185 -26.02 -0.84 -40.83
N LEU A 186 -24.70 -1.08 -40.87
CA LEU A 186 -23.84 -1.04 -39.69
C LEU A 186 -23.75 0.37 -39.12
N PHE A 187 -23.53 1.40 -39.95
CA PHE A 187 -23.52 2.78 -39.49
C PHE A 187 -24.87 3.25 -38.94
N GLY A 188 -25.99 2.82 -39.54
CA GLY A 188 -27.34 3.06 -39.01
C GLY A 188 -27.59 2.36 -37.68
N ALA A 189 -27.12 1.12 -37.53
CA ALA A 189 -27.23 0.39 -36.26
C ALA A 189 -26.35 1.02 -35.17
N LEU A 190 -25.16 1.52 -35.51
CA LEU A 190 -24.23 2.14 -34.57
C LEU A 190 -24.78 3.47 -34.05
N THR A 191 -25.30 4.32 -34.94
CA THR A 191 -25.94 5.59 -34.56
C THR A 191 -27.22 5.37 -33.75
N GLN A 192 -27.97 4.30 -34.02
CA GLN A 192 -29.15 3.94 -33.23
C GLN A 192 -28.79 3.36 -31.86
N LEU A 193 -27.67 2.63 -31.75
CA LEU A 193 -27.15 2.12 -30.48
C LEU A 193 -26.62 3.27 -29.62
N GLU A 194 -25.88 4.20 -30.22
CA GLU A 194 -25.36 5.40 -29.56
C GLU A 194 -26.48 6.29 -29.02
N LYS A 195 -27.55 6.50 -29.83
CA LYS A 195 -28.76 7.20 -29.36
C LYS A 195 -29.44 6.48 -28.20
N ARG A 196 -29.51 5.15 -28.23
CA ARG A 196 -30.10 4.36 -27.13
C ARG A 196 -29.25 4.35 -25.88
N ILE A 197 -27.91 4.35 -26.00
CA ILE A 197 -27.01 4.46 -24.86
C ILE A 197 -27.20 5.83 -24.20
N HIS A 198 -27.31 6.90 -25.00
CA HIS A 198 -27.55 8.25 -24.49
C HIS A 198 -28.94 8.41 -23.84
N GLU A 199 -29.98 7.78 -24.41
CA GLU A 199 -31.32 7.73 -23.80
C GLU A 199 -31.35 6.87 -22.53
N LEU A 200 -30.55 5.80 -22.44
CA LEU A 200 -30.45 4.95 -21.25
C LEU A 200 -29.64 5.60 -20.12
N GLU A 201 -28.59 6.35 -20.44
CA GLU A 201 -27.81 7.15 -19.48
C GLU A 201 -28.64 8.27 -18.84
N HIS A 202 -29.63 8.81 -19.56
CA HIS A 202 -30.54 9.83 -19.02
C HIS A 202 -31.81 9.25 -18.36
N THR A 203 -32.07 7.93 -18.46
CA THR A 203 -33.27 7.28 -17.89
C THR A 203 -33.01 6.34 -16.71
N ALA A 204 -31.74 6.09 -16.35
CA ALA A 204 -31.38 5.48 -15.07
C ALA A 204 -30.80 6.59 -14.16
N HIS A 205 -31.47 7.18 -13.17
CA HIS A 205 -32.51 6.78 -12.20
C HIS A 205 -33.16 8.07 -11.60
N PRO A 206 -34.11 8.04 -10.63
CA PRO A 206 -34.90 6.95 -10.06
C PRO A 206 -36.42 7.18 -10.16
N VAL A 207 -37.23 6.12 -10.13
CA VAL A 207 -38.64 6.24 -9.71
C VAL A 207 -38.94 5.13 -8.72
N THR A 208 -39.08 5.55 -7.46
CA THR A 208 -39.86 4.87 -6.43
C THR A 208 -41.35 5.07 -6.70
N ALA A 209 -42.13 4.00 -6.46
CA ALA A 209 -43.57 3.94 -6.17
C ALA A 209 -44.54 4.40 -7.30
N GLU A 210 -45.71 3.79 -7.58
CA GLU A 210 -46.53 2.84 -6.83
C GLU A 210 -47.70 2.33 -7.71
N SER A 211 -48.29 1.21 -7.28
CA SER A 211 -49.73 0.89 -7.32
C SER A 211 -50.22 -0.21 -8.28
N ALA A 212 -50.43 -1.39 -7.68
CA ALA A 212 -51.72 -2.09 -7.79
C ALA A 212 -52.06 -2.78 -6.45
N THR A 213 -53.16 -2.32 -5.85
CA THR A 213 -53.90 -2.84 -4.68
C THR A 213 -54.16 -4.36 -4.75
N ALA A 214 -54.23 -5.16 -3.69
CA ALA A 214 -55.11 -4.99 -2.52
C ALA A 214 -54.81 -5.97 -1.36
N THR A 215 -55.39 -5.61 -0.20
CA THR A 215 -55.72 -6.36 1.03
C THR A 215 -54.67 -6.52 2.15
N GLY A 216 -54.92 -5.80 3.27
CA GLY A 216 -55.10 -6.47 4.56
C GLY A 216 -54.19 -6.10 5.75
N THR A 217 -54.72 -5.27 6.65
CA THR A 217 -54.56 -5.25 8.12
C THR A 217 -53.32 -4.63 8.80
N ASN A 218 -53.56 -3.45 9.40
CA ASN A 218 -53.15 -2.89 10.71
C ASN A 218 -51.87 -3.35 11.43
N GLY A 219 -51.03 -2.36 11.79
CA GLY A 219 -50.25 -2.36 13.04
C GLY A 219 -49.00 -1.47 13.05
N ASN A 220 -49.10 -0.29 13.69
CA ASN A 220 -48.05 0.50 14.36
C ASN A 220 -46.77 0.99 13.61
N GLY A 221 -46.68 2.33 13.52
CA GLY A 221 -45.58 3.14 14.08
C GLY A 221 -44.17 3.06 13.47
N SER A 222 -43.72 4.18 12.89
CA SER A 222 -42.30 4.57 12.76
C SER A 222 -41.40 3.68 11.90
N HIS A 223 -41.55 3.70 10.57
CA HIS A 223 -40.50 3.24 9.63
C HIS A 223 -40.70 3.89 8.25
N THR A 224 -40.16 5.09 8.03
CA THR A 224 -39.99 5.64 6.66
C THR A 224 -38.66 6.36 6.45
N LEU A 225 -37.84 6.55 7.50
CA LEU A 225 -36.48 7.10 7.36
C LEU A 225 -35.40 6.00 7.26
N ASP A 226 -35.71 4.77 7.67
CA ASP A 226 -34.72 3.69 7.69
C ASP A 226 -34.55 3.00 6.32
N ALA A 227 -35.56 3.09 5.44
CA ALA A 227 -35.55 2.37 4.16
C ALA A 227 -34.67 3.06 3.09
N GLU A 228 -34.72 4.39 3.01
CA GLU A 228 -33.85 5.18 2.11
C GLU A 228 -32.40 5.11 2.59
N HIS A 229 -32.17 5.30 3.90
CA HIS A 229 -30.84 5.25 4.49
C HIS A 229 -30.20 3.84 4.40
N SER A 230 -31.01 2.77 4.38
CA SER A 230 -30.49 1.41 4.17
C SER A 230 -30.06 1.16 2.73
N GLN A 231 -30.79 1.67 1.72
CA GLN A 231 -30.39 1.55 0.32
C GLN A 231 -29.17 2.42 -0.02
N GLU A 232 -29.08 3.61 0.56
CA GLU A 232 -27.93 4.51 0.37
C GLU A 232 -26.65 3.94 0.99
N LYS A 233 -26.74 3.33 2.18
CA LYS A 233 -25.60 2.66 2.80
C LYS A 233 -25.08 1.47 1.98
N ASP A 234 -25.98 0.72 1.36
CA ASP A 234 -25.61 -0.35 0.44
C ASP A 234 -24.97 0.20 -0.85
N HIS A 235 -25.43 1.35 -1.35
CA HIS A 235 -24.84 2.05 -2.49
C HIS A 235 -23.42 2.53 -2.19
N ASP A 236 -23.21 3.17 -1.03
CA ASP A 236 -21.91 3.65 -0.58
C ASP A 236 -20.91 2.50 -0.39
N ALA A 237 -21.37 1.36 0.13
CA ALA A 237 -20.55 0.15 0.24
C ALA A 237 -20.06 -0.36 -1.13
N VAL A 238 -20.93 -0.34 -2.14
CA VAL A 238 -20.57 -0.72 -3.52
C VAL A 238 -19.59 0.28 -4.14
N LEU A 239 -19.81 1.59 -3.95
CA LEU A 239 -18.89 2.63 -4.40
C LEU A 239 -17.53 2.51 -3.71
N LEU A 240 -17.49 2.15 -2.43
CA LEU A 240 -16.27 1.98 -1.65
C LEU A 240 -15.46 0.75 -2.10
N ALA A 241 -16.14 -0.31 -2.55
CA ALA A 241 -15.53 -1.47 -3.19
C ALA A 241 -15.02 -1.15 -4.61
N LYS A 242 -15.79 -0.39 -5.40
CA LYS A 242 -15.37 0.13 -6.71
C LYS A 242 -14.11 1.00 -6.58
N ALA A 243 -14.11 1.94 -5.63
CA ALA A 243 -12.97 2.78 -5.33
C ALA A 243 -11.74 1.95 -4.95
N GLN A 244 -11.89 0.91 -4.12
CA GLN A 244 -10.78 0.00 -3.82
C GLN A 244 -10.20 -0.64 -5.07
N SER A 245 -11.06 -1.17 -5.95
CA SER A 245 -10.61 -1.81 -7.19
C SER A 245 -9.91 -0.81 -8.11
N LEU A 246 -10.36 0.44 -8.16
CA LEU A 246 -9.71 1.51 -8.93
C LEU A 246 -8.34 1.89 -8.35
N LEU A 247 -8.20 1.92 -7.02
CA LEU A 247 -6.91 2.10 -6.35
C LEU A 247 -5.95 0.95 -6.65
N ASP A 248 -6.42 -0.30 -6.60
CA ASP A 248 -5.60 -1.47 -6.90
C ASP A 248 -5.14 -1.48 -8.39
N LEU A 249 -5.89 -0.82 -9.28
CA LEU A 249 -5.54 -0.60 -10.68
C LEU A 249 -4.70 0.67 -10.93
N GLU A 250 -4.24 1.35 -9.87
CA GLU A 250 -3.49 2.62 -9.93
C GLU A 250 -4.22 3.76 -10.65
N LYS A 251 -5.57 3.71 -10.71
CA LYS A 251 -6.42 4.74 -11.32
C LYS A 251 -6.89 5.74 -10.27
N GLY A 252 -5.95 6.49 -9.70
CA GLY A 252 -6.20 7.42 -8.58
C GLY A 252 -7.28 8.49 -8.86
N GLU A 253 -7.34 9.04 -10.07
CA GLU A 253 -8.34 10.07 -10.44
C GLU A 253 -9.78 9.52 -10.41
N GLN A 254 -10.00 8.37 -11.04
CA GLN A 254 -11.32 7.71 -11.05
C GLN A 254 -11.72 7.21 -9.66
N ALA A 255 -10.73 6.76 -8.86
CA ALA A 255 -10.98 6.41 -7.48
C ALA A 255 -11.46 7.63 -6.67
N LEU A 256 -10.85 8.80 -6.86
CA LEU A 256 -11.28 10.04 -6.20
C LEU A 256 -12.70 10.43 -6.55
N GLU A 257 -13.13 10.28 -7.80
CA GLU A 257 -14.51 10.57 -8.20
C GLU A 257 -15.51 9.72 -7.40
N ALA A 258 -15.30 8.40 -7.37
CA ALA A 258 -16.14 7.47 -6.61
C ALA A 258 -16.10 7.75 -5.09
N ILE A 259 -14.94 8.14 -4.55
CA ILE A 259 -14.80 8.46 -3.13
C ILE A 259 -15.46 9.79 -2.78
N ASN A 260 -15.36 10.80 -3.66
CA ASN A 260 -16.01 12.09 -3.43
C ASN A 260 -17.53 11.96 -3.48
N GLU A 261 -18.07 11.05 -4.30
CA GLU A 261 -19.49 10.70 -4.30
C GLU A 261 -19.94 10.17 -2.92
N ILE A 262 -19.21 9.22 -2.34
CA ILE A 262 -19.47 8.73 -0.97
C ILE A 262 -19.40 9.88 0.05
N LEU A 263 -18.39 10.75 -0.04
CA LEU A 263 -18.20 11.85 0.91
C LEU A 263 -19.24 12.98 0.76
N LEU A 264 -19.98 13.05 -0.35
CA LEU A 264 -21.12 13.96 -0.49
C LEU A 264 -22.30 13.50 0.37
N HIS A 265 -22.52 12.19 0.47
CA HIS A 265 -23.59 11.59 1.26
C HIS A 265 -23.17 11.40 2.72
N GLU A 266 -22.00 10.83 2.96
CA GLU A 266 -21.41 10.58 4.28
C GLU A 266 -20.08 11.33 4.46
N PRO A 267 -20.10 12.63 4.78
CA PRO A 267 -18.88 13.44 4.90
C PRO A 267 -17.95 13.02 6.06
N ASN A 268 -18.46 12.22 7.01
CA ASN A 268 -17.73 11.75 8.18
C ASN A 268 -17.41 10.24 8.11
N ASN A 269 -17.37 9.65 6.91
CA ASN A 269 -16.98 8.25 6.74
C ASN A 269 -15.44 8.10 6.82
N PRO A 270 -14.89 7.45 7.87
CA PRO A 270 -13.44 7.36 8.06
C PRO A 270 -12.77 6.44 7.02
N ASP A 271 -13.46 5.39 6.55
CA ASP A 271 -12.92 4.47 5.54
C ASP A 271 -12.81 5.13 4.16
N ALA A 272 -13.81 5.95 3.81
CA ALA A 272 -13.78 6.76 2.59
C ALA A 272 -12.64 7.79 2.63
N LEU A 273 -12.40 8.44 3.78
CA LEU A 273 -11.28 9.37 3.95
C LEU A 273 -9.91 8.69 3.85
N VAL A 274 -9.74 7.48 4.39
CA VAL A 274 -8.50 6.71 4.20
C VAL A 274 -8.29 6.39 2.71
N LYS A 275 -9.32 5.92 2.01
CA LYS A 275 -9.22 5.65 0.56
C LYS A 275 -8.93 6.91 -0.24
N LYS A 276 -9.50 8.06 0.15
CA LYS A 276 -9.19 9.36 -0.44
C LYS A 276 -7.71 9.68 -0.29
N GLY A 277 -7.16 9.48 0.92
CA GLY A 277 -5.73 9.61 1.17
C GLY A 277 -4.89 8.75 0.24
N ILE A 278 -5.22 7.47 0.10
CA ILE A 278 -4.48 6.54 -0.78
C ILE A 278 -4.56 6.99 -2.25
N ALA A 279 -5.72 7.46 -2.70
CA ALA A 279 -5.89 7.99 -4.05
C ALA A 279 -4.99 9.23 -4.29
N LEU A 280 -4.98 10.17 -3.33
CA LEU A 280 -4.15 11.37 -3.38
C LEU A 280 -2.66 11.04 -3.38
N GLU A 281 -2.25 9.98 -2.70
CA GLU A 281 -0.87 9.49 -2.76
C GLU A 281 -0.49 8.97 -4.14
N GLN A 282 -1.38 8.23 -4.82
CA GLN A 282 -1.15 7.80 -6.20
C GLN A 282 -1.00 9.00 -7.15
N LEU A 283 -1.70 10.10 -6.87
CA LEU A 283 -1.59 11.37 -7.59
C LEU A 283 -0.44 12.26 -7.11
N ARG A 284 0.39 11.79 -6.18
CA ARG A 284 1.51 12.52 -5.56
C ARG A 284 1.11 13.80 -4.80
N GLN A 285 -0.14 13.90 -4.37
CA GLN A 285 -0.65 14.97 -3.51
C GLN A 285 -0.46 14.62 -2.02
N THR A 286 0.79 14.51 -1.61
CA THR A 286 1.21 13.99 -0.29
C THR A 286 0.64 14.78 0.90
N GLU A 287 0.58 16.11 0.82
CA GLU A 287 0.10 16.95 1.92
C GLU A 287 -1.41 16.80 2.16
N GLU A 288 -2.19 16.69 1.08
CA GLU A 288 -3.63 16.48 1.16
C GLU A 288 -3.96 15.06 1.64
N ALA A 289 -3.14 14.08 1.25
CA ALA A 289 -3.26 12.71 1.75
C ALA A 289 -3.06 12.65 3.28
N LEU A 290 -2.04 13.33 3.81
CA LEU A 290 -1.82 13.42 5.26
C LEU A 290 -3.03 14.02 5.99
N ARG A 291 -3.61 15.10 5.46
CA ARG A 291 -4.83 15.71 6.04
C ARG A 291 -6.02 14.75 6.04
N CYS A 292 -6.17 13.94 4.99
CA CYS A 292 -7.24 12.94 4.93
C CYS A 292 -7.04 11.86 6.01
N TYR A 293 -5.81 11.40 6.23
CA TYR A 293 -5.51 10.45 7.30
C TYR A 293 -5.71 11.04 8.69
N ASP A 294 -5.28 12.29 8.91
CA ASP A 294 -5.52 13.00 10.17
C ASP A 294 -7.01 13.11 10.46
N ARG A 295 -7.81 13.47 9.46
CA ARG A 295 -9.27 13.55 9.61
C ARG A 295 -9.91 12.19 9.90
N ALA A 296 -9.46 11.13 9.24
CA ALA A 296 -9.94 9.77 9.50
C ALA A 296 -9.63 9.32 10.94
N ILE A 297 -8.43 9.66 11.44
CA ILE A 297 -8.00 9.37 12.82
C ILE A 297 -8.82 10.18 13.84
N GLU A 298 -9.12 11.45 13.56
CA GLU A 298 -9.98 12.28 14.42
C GLU A 298 -11.40 11.69 14.56
N LEU A 299 -11.95 11.18 13.45
CA LEU A 299 -13.28 10.57 13.43
C LEU A 299 -13.30 9.20 14.10
N ASN A 300 -12.25 8.39 13.87
CA ASN A 300 -12.10 7.08 14.48
C ASN A 300 -10.65 6.85 14.92
N GLY A 301 -10.35 7.19 16.17
CA GLY A 301 -9.03 6.98 16.77
C GLY A 301 -8.66 5.50 16.99
N GLY A 302 -9.59 4.56 16.72
CA GLY A 302 -9.33 3.12 16.71
C GLY A 302 -8.96 2.58 15.33
N LEU A 303 -9.00 3.41 14.28
CA LEU A 303 -8.77 2.96 12.90
C LEU A 303 -7.28 2.72 12.63
N THR A 304 -6.82 1.50 12.92
CA THR A 304 -5.43 1.06 12.73
C THR A 304 -4.93 1.33 11.29
N ILE A 305 -5.79 1.16 10.29
CA ILE A 305 -5.42 1.35 8.88
C ILE A 305 -5.00 2.81 8.62
N ALA A 306 -5.67 3.80 9.20
CA ALA A 306 -5.33 5.21 9.00
C ALA A 306 -3.93 5.54 9.55
N TYR A 307 -3.59 5.03 10.73
CA TYR A 307 -2.25 5.16 11.30
C TYR A 307 -1.17 4.45 10.48
N LEU A 308 -1.47 3.25 9.95
CA LEU A 308 -0.55 2.51 9.09
C LEU A 308 -0.26 3.25 7.78
N GLN A 309 -1.30 3.77 7.12
CA GLN A 309 -1.13 4.53 5.87
C GLN A 309 -0.35 5.83 6.10
N LYS A 310 -0.70 6.57 7.16
CA LYS A 310 0.03 7.79 7.56
C LYS A 310 1.50 7.51 7.88
N GLY A 311 1.79 6.45 8.64
CA GLY A 311 3.16 6.03 8.96
C GLY A 311 3.93 5.57 7.71
N GLY A 312 3.27 4.88 6.79
CA GLY A 312 3.83 4.49 5.49
C GLY A 312 4.20 5.69 4.63
N LEU A 313 3.36 6.72 4.63
CA LEU A 313 3.62 7.97 3.92
C LEU A 313 4.79 8.74 4.52
N PHE A 314 4.89 8.86 5.84
CA PHE A 314 6.07 9.47 6.49
C PHE A 314 7.36 8.71 6.20
N ASN A 315 7.31 7.37 6.12
CA ASN A 315 8.46 6.56 5.74
C ASN A 315 8.93 6.87 4.31
N ARG A 316 7.98 7.02 3.36
CA ARG A 316 8.29 7.47 1.98
C ARG A 316 8.89 8.87 1.93
N MET A 317 8.59 9.72 2.92
CA MET A 317 9.15 11.07 3.07
C MET A 317 10.45 11.10 3.88
N GLU A 318 11.03 9.95 4.24
CA GLU A 318 12.24 9.82 5.08
C GLU A 318 12.08 10.40 6.51
N ARG A 319 10.84 10.61 6.96
CA ARG A 319 10.49 11.13 8.30
C ARG A 319 10.27 9.98 9.27
N TYR A 320 11.35 9.27 9.59
CA TYR A 320 11.29 8.01 10.31
C TYR A 320 10.77 8.11 11.75
N GLU A 321 11.05 9.21 12.46
CA GLU A 321 10.58 9.41 13.84
C GLU A 321 9.05 9.49 13.91
N GLU A 322 8.44 10.22 12.99
CA GLU A 322 6.98 10.38 12.93
C GLU A 322 6.30 9.13 12.39
N ALA A 323 6.95 8.41 11.47
CA ALA A 323 6.49 7.10 11.03
C ALA A 323 6.43 6.12 12.21
N LEU A 324 7.47 6.09 13.06
CA LEU A 324 7.53 5.23 14.24
C LEU A 324 6.42 5.58 15.23
N GLN A 325 6.18 6.87 15.50
CA GLN A 325 5.06 7.31 16.33
C GLN A 325 3.70 6.84 15.78
N CYS A 326 3.50 6.92 14.46
CA CYS A 326 2.27 6.43 13.83
C CYS A 326 2.10 4.92 13.99
N TYR A 327 3.16 4.13 13.82
CA TYR A 327 3.10 2.69 14.01
C TYR A 327 2.86 2.29 15.47
N GLU A 328 3.46 2.99 16.44
CA GLU A 328 3.15 2.79 17.86
C GLU A 328 1.68 3.08 18.17
N GLN A 329 1.12 4.15 17.59
CA GLN A 329 -0.29 4.48 17.74
C GLN A 329 -1.20 3.42 17.09
N ALA A 330 -0.81 2.88 15.93
CA ALA A 330 -1.51 1.79 15.26
C ALA A 330 -1.60 0.53 16.14
N LEU A 331 -0.50 0.16 16.80
CA LEU A 331 -0.44 -0.97 17.73
C LEU A 331 -1.34 -0.74 18.95
N ARG A 332 -1.27 0.45 19.56
CA ARG A 332 -2.14 0.80 20.70
C ARG A 332 -3.63 0.80 20.32
N ALA A 333 -3.96 1.26 19.11
CA ALA A 333 -5.32 1.23 18.59
C ALA A 333 -5.83 -0.21 18.41
N GLN A 334 -4.98 -1.10 17.89
CA GLN A 334 -5.31 -2.51 17.71
C GLN A 334 -5.50 -3.25 19.06
N GLU A 335 -4.64 -2.97 20.03
CA GLU A 335 -4.78 -3.52 21.40
C GLU A 335 -6.09 -3.09 22.04
N LYS A 336 -6.44 -1.80 21.93
CA LYS A 336 -7.74 -1.29 22.42
C LYS A 336 -8.93 -1.96 21.74
N ALA A 337 -8.86 -2.19 20.42
CA ALA A 337 -9.93 -2.87 19.69
C ALA A 337 -10.11 -4.35 20.09
N HIS A 338 -9.05 -5.02 20.57
CA HIS A 338 -9.12 -6.43 21.01
C HIS A 338 -9.59 -6.59 22.47
N HIS A 339 -9.61 -5.51 23.25
CA HIS A 339 -9.98 -5.52 24.67
C HIS A 339 -11.41 -5.03 24.96
N VAL A 340 -12.21 -4.74 23.92
CA VAL A 340 -13.64 -4.37 24.00
C VAL A 340 -14.49 -5.56 23.58
#